data_AF-A0A933VN71-F1
#
_entry.id   AF-A0A933VN71-F1
#
_cell.length_a   1.000
_cell.length_b   1.000
_cell.length_c   1.000
_cell.angle_alpha   90.00
_cell.angle_beta   90.00
_cell.angle_gamma   90.00
#
_symmetry.space_group_name_H-M   'P 1'
#
loop_
_entity.id
_entity.type
_entity.pdbx_description
1 polymer ?
#
loop_
_entity_poly.entity_id
_entity_poly.type
_entity_poly.pdbx_seq_one_letter_code
_entity_poly.pdbx_strand_id
1 'polypeptide(L)'
;MAAFLLLAAVDHLTLSGGRPRRWYEANVARGINPARWWEYSVSASLMIVLIAMLAGVRELVALIALFGANAAMILFGLVQEQVNADRDEVDWRPFAYGCVVGAVPWIAIAAQLLVSTTEGDGVPGFVVAIFITLFLLFNTFAVNMWLQYRGRGRWEDPAFAERVYLILSLVAKSALAWQVYAGALAGG
;
A
#
# COMPACT_ATOMS: atom_id res chain seq x y z
N MET A 1 -8.34 -1.26 -12.95
CA MET A 1 -7.74 -1.68 -14.24
C MET A 1 -7.33 -0.47 -15.10
N ALA A 2 -8.25 0.42 -15.49
CA ALA A 2 -7.94 1.60 -16.33
C ALA A 2 -6.96 2.61 -15.69
N ALA A 3 -7.02 2.80 -14.36
CA ALA A 3 -6.07 3.64 -13.64
C ALA A 3 -4.62 3.11 -13.65
N PHE A 4 -4.43 1.79 -13.77
CA PHE A 4 -3.11 1.15 -13.80
C PHE A 4 -2.41 1.37 -15.14
N LEU A 5 -3.16 1.32 -16.24
CA LEU A 5 -2.67 1.64 -17.58
C LEU A 5 -2.43 3.14 -17.76
N LEU A 6 -3.23 4.01 -17.11
CA LEU A 6 -3.02 5.46 -17.09
C LEU A 6 -1.76 5.86 -16.30
N LEU A 7 -1.51 5.25 -15.13
CA LEU A 7 -0.28 5.49 -14.37
C LEU A 7 0.96 4.96 -15.10
N ALA A 8 0.88 3.76 -15.68
CA ALA A 8 1.96 3.24 -16.53
C ALA A 8 2.19 4.12 -17.78
N ALA A 9 1.13 4.65 -18.40
CA ALA A 9 1.24 5.55 -19.55
C ALA A 9 1.83 6.92 -19.18
N VAL A 10 1.47 7.47 -18.01
CA VAL A 10 2.04 8.72 -17.50
C VAL A 10 3.50 8.54 -17.09
N ASP A 11 3.86 7.41 -16.49
CA ASP A 11 5.27 7.05 -16.24
C ASP A 11 6.04 6.94 -17.54
N HIS A 12 5.52 6.23 -18.56
CA HIS A 12 6.20 6.11 -19.85
C HIS A 12 6.31 7.44 -20.61
N LEU A 13 5.31 8.33 -20.53
CA LEU A 13 5.36 9.66 -21.15
C LEU A 13 6.31 10.61 -20.42
N THR A 14 6.34 10.61 -19.09
CA THR A 14 7.23 11.49 -18.31
C THR A 14 8.68 10.98 -18.27
N LEU A 15 8.91 9.66 -18.31
CA LEU A 15 10.25 9.05 -18.38
C LEU A 15 10.88 9.07 -19.78
N SER A 16 10.14 9.46 -20.82
CA SER A 16 10.70 9.70 -22.16
C SER A 16 11.56 10.97 -22.25
N GLY A 17 11.43 11.88 -21.27
CA GLY A 17 12.29 13.04 -21.11
C GLY A 17 13.61 12.68 -20.40
N GLY A 18 14.75 13.09 -20.96
CA GLY A 18 16.08 12.71 -20.43
C GLY A 18 16.39 13.14 -18.98
N ARG A 19 15.63 14.09 -18.39
CA ARG A 19 15.84 14.55 -17.00
C ARG A 19 15.14 13.66 -15.95
N PRO A 20 13.83 13.35 -16.06
CA PRO A 20 13.14 12.41 -15.16
C PRO A 20 13.80 11.03 -15.09
N ARG A 21 14.20 10.48 -16.24
CA ARG A 21 14.88 9.18 -16.31
C ARG A 21 16.21 9.18 -15.57
N ARG A 22 17.05 10.20 -15.78
CA ARG A 22 18.35 10.33 -15.09
C ARG A 22 18.18 10.50 -13.58
N TRP A 23 17.15 11.24 -13.15
CA TRP A 23 16.82 11.36 -11.73
C TRP A 23 16.39 10.02 -11.14
N TYR A 24 15.55 9.25 -11.85
CA TYR A 24 15.13 7.92 -11.41
C TYR A 24 16.32 6.96 -11.30
N GLU A 25 17.14 6.86 -12.35
CA GLU A 25 18.35 6.02 -12.37
C GLU A 25 19.31 6.39 -11.23
N ALA A 26 19.47 7.69 -10.94
CA ALA A 26 20.32 8.17 -9.84
C ALA A 26 19.77 7.81 -8.44
N ASN A 27 18.45 7.80 -8.24
CA ASN A 27 17.85 7.39 -6.97
C ASN A 27 17.94 5.87 -6.79
N VAL A 28 17.68 5.10 -7.84
CA VAL A 28 17.80 3.63 -7.81
C VAL A 28 19.23 3.22 -7.53
N ALA A 29 20.23 3.91 -8.10
CA ALA A 29 21.64 3.69 -7.79
C ALA A 29 21.99 3.93 -6.31
N ARG A 30 21.18 4.73 -5.60
CA ARG A 30 21.31 4.99 -4.16
C ARG A 30 20.42 4.09 -3.30
N GLY A 31 19.78 3.08 -3.89
CA GLY A 31 18.88 2.17 -3.18
C GLY A 31 17.51 2.76 -2.82
N ILE A 32 17.16 3.92 -3.37
CA ILE A 32 15.86 4.56 -3.19
C ILE A 32 15.01 4.26 -4.43
N ASN A 33 13.77 3.80 -4.26
CA ASN A 33 12.86 3.58 -5.38
C ASN A 33 11.61 4.47 -5.28
N PRO A 34 11.70 5.75 -5.69
CA PRO A 34 10.58 6.68 -5.58
C PRO A 34 9.34 6.23 -6.36
N ALA A 35 9.53 5.66 -7.56
CA ALA A 35 8.42 5.27 -8.43
C ALA A 35 7.49 4.25 -7.75
N ARG A 36 8.08 3.27 -7.02
CA ARG A 36 7.31 2.30 -6.23
C ARG A 36 6.42 2.98 -5.19
N TRP A 37 6.96 3.93 -4.43
CA TRP A 37 6.21 4.63 -3.39
C TRP A 37 5.12 5.54 -3.99
N TRP A 38 5.38 6.20 -5.11
CA TRP A 38 4.34 6.97 -5.82
C TRP A 38 3.21 6.06 -6.31
N GLU A 39 3.53 4.93 -6.95
CA GLU A 39 2.52 3.97 -7.40
C GLU A 39 1.70 3.43 -6.24
N TYR A 40 2.35 2.97 -5.17
CA TYR A 40 1.67 2.43 -3.98
C TYR A 40 0.81 3.48 -3.29
N SER A 41 1.22 4.75 -3.28
CA SER A 41 0.51 5.82 -2.57
C SER A 41 -0.88 6.05 -3.16
N VAL A 42 -1.03 5.80 -4.46
CA VAL A 42 -2.32 5.88 -5.16
C VAL A 42 -3.00 4.52 -5.14
N SER A 43 -2.32 3.45 -5.57
CA SER A 43 -2.97 2.15 -5.77
C SER A 43 -3.43 1.52 -4.46
N ALA A 44 -2.59 1.51 -3.43
CA ALA A 44 -2.96 0.96 -2.12
C ALA A 44 -4.05 1.80 -1.45
N SER A 45 -4.05 3.12 -1.66
CA SER A 45 -5.07 4.02 -1.08
C SER A 45 -6.42 3.83 -1.76
N LEU A 46 -6.46 3.59 -3.07
CA LEU A 46 -7.68 3.17 -3.76
C LEU A 46 -8.17 1.81 -3.23
N MET A 47 -7.28 0.86 -2.96
CA MET A 47 -7.64 -0.43 -2.37
C MET A 47 -8.30 -0.24 -1.00
N ILE A 48 -7.73 0.59 -0.12
CA ILE A 48 -8.31 0.90 1.20
C ILE A 48 -9.69 1.55 1.07
N VAL A 49 -9.86 2.51 0.16
CA VAL A 49 -11.16 3.15 -0.11
C VAL A 49 -12.19 2.12 -0.56
N LEU A 50 -11.82 1.20 -1.46
CA LEU A 50 -12.71 0.13 -1.91
C LEU A 50 -13.14 -0.79 -0.76
N ILE A 51 -12.20 -1.19 0.11
CA ILE A 51 -12.51 -2.04 1.27
C ILE A 51 -13.44 -1.28 2.23
N ALA A 52 -13.19 0.01 2.49
CA ALA A 52 -14.04 0.83 3.35
C ALA A 52 -15.46 0.93 2.79
N MET A 53 -15.62 1.13 1.48
CA MET A 53 -16.92 1.14 0.83
C MET A 53 -17.64 -0.21 0.94
N LEU A 54 -16.93 -1.32 0.77
CA LEU A 54 -17.49 -2.67 0.96
C LEU A 54 -17.90 -2.93 2.42
N ALA A 55 -17.20 -2.35 3.39
CA ALA A 55 -17.56 -2.41 4.81
C ALA A 55 -18.78 -1.54 5.17
N GLY A 56 -19.19 -0.63 4.29
CA GLY A 56 -20.36 0.23 4.45
C GLY A 56 -20.06 1.72 4.60
N VAL A 57 -18.79 2.15 4.51
CA VAL A 57 -18.44 3.58 4.54
C VAL A 57 -18.88 4.26 3.25
N ARG A 58 -19.81 5.21 3.34
CA ARG A 58 -20.34 5.97 2.17
C ARG A 58 -20.03 7.46 2.21
N GLU A 59 -19.60 7.97 3.35
CA GLU A 59 -19.37 9.39 3.56
C GLU A 59 -18.06 9.83 2.86
N LEU A 60 -18.15 10.86 2.01
CA LEU A 60 -17.05 11.27 1.12
C LEU A 60 -15.84 11.78 1.90
N VAL A 61 -16.04 12.56 2.96
CA VAL A 61 -14.95 13.12 3.78
C VAL A 61 -14.16 11.99 4.45
N ALA A 62 -14.83 10.96 4.96
CA ALA A 62 -14.21 9.78 5.52
C ALA A 62 -13.38 9.03 4.46
N LEU A 63 -13.91 8.81 3.26
CA LEU A 63 -13.17 8.14 2.19
C LEU A 63 -11.92 8.94 1.75
N ILE A 64 -12.02 10.27 1.67
CA ILE A 64 -10.87 11.14 1.38
C ILE A 64 -9.83 11.08 2.51
N ALA A 65 -10.26 11.09 3.77
CA ALA A 65 -9.38 10.99 4.92
C ALA A 65 -8.64 9.63 4.96
N LEU A 66 -9.35 8.52 4.68
CA LEU A 66 -8.75 7.19 4.60
C LEU A 66 -7.74 7.09 3.45
N PHE A 67 -8.07 7.66 2.30
CA PHE A 67 -7.15 7.74 1.16
C PHE A 67 -5.89 8.51 1.54
N GLY A 68 -6.04 9.71 2.12
CA GLY A 68 -4.93 10.57 2.52
C GLY A 68 -4.03 9.93 3.57
N ALA A 69 -4.63 9.32 4.60
CA ALA A 69 -3.89 8.60 5.64
C ALA A 69 -3.07 7.44 5.04
N ASN A 70 -3.69 6.62 4.19
CA ASN A 70 -2.97 5.51 3.56
C ASN A 70 -1.87 5.99 2.61
N ALA A 71 -2.11 7.05 1.83
CA ALA A 71 -1.10 7.66 0.97
C ALA A 71 0.08 8.19 1.80
N ALA A 72 -0.20 8.86 2.92
CA ALA A 72 0.82 9.37 3.84
C ALA A 72 1.66 8.22 4.45
N MET A 73 1.03 7.12 4.86
CA MET A 73 1.75 5.91 5.32
C MET A 73 2.75 5.44 4.27
N ILE A 74 2.37 5.37 2.99
CA ILE A 74 3.27 4.97 1.91
C ILE A 74 4.40 5.99 1.71
N LEU A 75 4.10 7.30 1.77
CA LEU A 75 5.12 8.34 1.63
C LEU A 75 6.11 8.36 2.80
N PHE A 76 5.71 7.96 4.01
CA PHE A 76 6.66 7.72 5.10
C PHE A 76 7.66 6.62 4.76
N GLY A 77 7.26 5.63 3.95
CA GLY A 77 8.16 4.62 3.39
C GLY A 77 9.24 5.23 2.49
N LEU A 78 8.86 6.17 1.62
CA LEU A 78 9.82 6.94 0.81
C LEU A 78 10.75 7.78 1.69
N VAL A 79 10.22 8.43 2.73
CA VAL A 79 11.03 9.23 3.66
C VAL A 79 12.04 8.35 4.40
N GLN A 80 11.66 7.13 4.81
CA GLN A 80 12.58 6.17 5.41
C GLN A 80 13.75 5.85 4.47
N GLU A 81 13.49 5.70 3.17
CA GLU A 81 14.56 5.46 2.19
C GLU A 81 15.48 6.67 2.02
N GLN A 82 14.90 7.86 1.90
CA GLN A 82 15.66 9.09 1.69
C GLN A 82 16.51 9.47 2.90
N VAL A 83 15.94 9.36 4.11
CA VAL A 83 16.61 9.75 5.37
C VAL A 83 17.75 8.81 5.74
N ASN A 84 17.69 7.55 5.31
CA ASN A 84 18.67 6.53 5.65
C ASN A 84 19.68 6.21 4.53
N ALA A 85 19.62 6.91 3.39
CA ALA A 85 20.51 6.63 2.25
C ALA A 85 21.99 6.86 2.57
N ASP A 86 22.29 7.86 3.40
CA ASP A 86 23.66 8.28 3.72
C ASP A 86 23.93 8.20 5.25
N ARG A 87 23.30 7.26 5.96
CA ARG A 87 23.44 7.10 7.42
C ARG A 87 24.05 5.77 7.81
N ASP A 88 24.94 5.81 8.79
CA ASP A 88 25.54 4.62 9.41
C ASP A 88 24.56 3.88 10.34
N GLU A 89 23.68 4.64 11.01
CA GLU A 89 22.63 4.10 11.87
C GLU A 89 21.25 4.40 11.30
N VAL A 90 20.40 3.38 11.28
CA VAL A 90 19.03 3.51 10.76
C VAL A 90 18.16 4.32 11.71
N ASP A 91 17.62 5.41 11.18
CA ASP A 91 16.54 6.17 11.79
C ASP A 91 15.20 5.52 11.47
N TRP A 92 14.56 4.99 12.52
CA TRP A 92 13.28 4.28 12.44
C TRP A 92 12.05 5.18 12.61
N ARG A 93 12.23 6.49 12.82
CA ARG A 93 11.11 7.41 13.04
C ARG A 93 10.14 7.44 11.85
N PRO A 94 10.59 7.55 10.58
CA PRO A 94 9.66 7.53 9.45
C PRO A 94 8.87 6.22 9.38
N PHE A 95 9.52 5.07 9.57
CA PHE A 95 8.84 3.77 9.64
C PHE A 95 7.79 3.71 10.75
N ALA A 96 8.14 4.15 11.97
CA ALA A 96 7.21 4.15 13.11
C ALA A 96 5.99 5.06 12.85
N TYR A 97 6.20 6.26 12.32
CA TYR A 97 5.11 7.16 11.96
C TYR A 97 4.24 6.60 10.83
N GLY A 98 4.87 5.96 9.84
CA GLY A 98 4.20 5.17 8.83
C GLY A 98 3.27 4.13 9.46
N CYS A 99 3.75 3.30 10.38
CA CYS A 99 2.92 2.30 11.06
C CYS A 99 1.75 2.90 11.83
N VAL A 100 1.95 4.02 12.55
CA VAL A 100 0.88 4.71 13.29
C VAL A 100 -0.21 5.19 12.34
N VAL A 101 0.16 5.90 11.28
CA VAL A 101 -0.80 6.40 10.29
C VAL A 101 -1.45 5.25 9.51
N GLY A 102 -0.67 4.21 9.18
CA GLY A 102 -1.12 3.02 8.48
C GLY A 102 -2.13 2.19 9.26
N ALA A 103 -2.12 2.23 10.58
CA ALA A 103 -3.12 1.55 11.42
C ALA A 103 -4.49 2.23 11.37
N VAL A 104 -4.55 3.55 11.11
CA VAL A 104 -5.79 4.33 11.17
C VAL A 104 -6.88 3.79 10.23
N PRO A 105 -6.62 3.53 8.93
CA PRO A 105 -7.64 2.96 8.06
C PRO A 105 -8.15 1.60 8.50
N TRP A 106 -7.28 0.72 9.00
CA TRP A 106 -7.67 -0.61 9.46
C TRP A 106 -8.57 -0.55 10.69
N ILE A 107 -8.26 0.35 11.64
CA ILE A 107 -9.08 0.57 12.83
C ILE A 107 -10.45 1.13 12.43
N ALA A 108 -10.49 2.13 11.55
CA ALA A 108 -11.74 2.72 11.09
C ALA A 108 -12.64 1.71 10.36
N ILE A 109 -12.06 0.90 9.47
CA ILE A 109 -12.80 -0.14 8.75
C ILE A 109 -13.27 -1.24 9.71
N ALA A 110 -12.43 -1.67 10.67
CA ALA A 110 -12.83 -2.65 11.68
C ALA A 110 -14.01 -2.16 12.53
N ALA A 111 -13.98 -0.88 12.95
CA ALA A 111 -15.09 -0.27 13.66
C ALA A 111 -16.37 -0.23 12.81
N GLN A 112 -16.26 0.12 11.52
CA GLN A 112 -17.39 0.09 10.61
C GLN A 112 -17.95 -1.33 10.43
N LEU A 113 -17.10 -2.35 10.27
CA LEU A 113 -17.53 -3.74 10.16
C LEU A 113 -18.31 -4.20 11.40
N LEU A 114 -17.85 -3.80 12.59
CA LEU A 114 -18.54 -4.11 13.85
C LEU A 114 -19.93 -3.47 13.88
N VAL A 115 -20.02 -2.16 13.59
CA VAL A 115 -21.30 -1.43 13.54
C VAL A 115 -22.26 -2.05 12.52
N SER A 116 -21.79 -2.30 11.30
CA SER A 116 -22.58 -2.94 10.23
C SER A 116 -23.07 -4.34 10.61
N THR A 117 -22.34 -5.05 11.49
CA THR A 117 -22.72 -6.38 11.98
C THR A 117 -23.73 -6.31 13.12
N THR A 118 -23.65 -5.32 14.00
CA THR A 118 -24.54 -5.19 15.17
C THR A 118 -25.82 -4.44 14.89
N GLU A 119 -25.80 -3.48 13.96
CA GLU A 119 -26.90 -2.54 13.70
C GLU A 119 -27.48 -2.65 12.28
N GLY A 120 -26.86 -3.44 11.39
CA GLY A 120 -27.31 -3.64 10.00
C GLY A 120 -27.77 -5.07 9.70
N ASP A 121 -28.02 -5.37 8.42
CA ASP A 121 -28.40 -6.70 7.92
C ASP A 121 -27.27 -7.75 7.97
N GLY A 122 -26.18 -7.43 8.69
CA GLY A 122 -24.94 -8.20 8.70
C GLY A 122 -24.03 -7.86 7.52
N VAL A 123 -22.73 -8.06 7.71
CA VAL A 123 -21.73 -7.88 6.64
C VAL A 123 -21.56 -9.20 5.87
N PRO A 124 -21.61 -9.21 4.53
CA PRO A 124 -21.32 -10.41 3.76
C PRO A 124 -19.95 -11.01 4.12
N GLY A 125 -19.89 -12.34 4.31
CA GLY A 125 -18.67 -13.01 4.76
C GLY A 125 -17.44 -12.77 3.86
N PHE A 126 -17.65 -12.54 2.56
CA PHE A 126 -16.56 -12.22 1.64
C PHE A 126 -15.89 -10.86 1.96
N VAL A 127 -16.62 -9.88 2.50
CA VAL A 127 -16.05 -8.59 2.88
C VAL A 127 -15.13 -8.74 4.09
N VAL A 128 -15.53 -9.56 5.07
CA VAL A 128 -14.69 -9.90 6.23
C VAL A 128 -13.43 -10.66 5.77
N ALA A 129 -13.58 -11.59 4.82
CA ALA A 129 -12.44 -12.30 4.23
C ALA A 129 -11.46 -11.36 3.50
N ILE A 130 -11.97 -10.40 2.72
CA ILE A 130 -11.17 -9.35 2.07
C ILE A 130 -10.40 -8.55 3.11
N PHE A 131 -11.08 -8.09 4.17
CA PHE A 131 -10.48 -7.31 5.24
C PHE A 131 -9.32 -8.06 5.90
N ILE A 132 -9.54 -9.31 6.34
CA ILE A 132 -8.50 -10.11 7.01
C ILE A 132 -7.34 -10.39 6.06
N THR A 133 -7.63 -10.84 4.83
CA THR A 133 -6.59 -11.22 3.87
C THR A 133 -5.71 -10.03 3.51
N LEU A 134 -6.31 -8.88 3.22
CA LEU A 134 -5.54 -7.69 2.87
C LEU A 134 -4.84 -7.07 4.07
N PHE A 135 -5.40 -7.16 5.28
CA PHE A 135 -4.71 -6.73 6.49
C PHE A 135 -3.40 -7.49 6.68
N LEU A 136 -3.45 -8.82 6.57
CA LEU A 136 -2.26 -9.66 6.66
C LEU A 136 -1.25 -9.32 5.56
N LEU A 137 -1.71 -9.19 4.31
CA LEU A 137 -0.82 -8.80 3.20
C LEU A 137 -0.22 -7.42 3.42
N PHE A 138 -0.95 -6.43 3.92
CA PHE A 138 -0.42 -5.10 4.22
C PHE A 138 0.73 -5.15 5.24
N ASN A 139 0.57 -5.95 6.29
CA ASN A 139 1.62 -6.12 7.31
C ASN A 139 2.90 -6.73 6.71
N THR A 140 2.79 -7.59 5.68
CA THR A 140 3.99 -8.14 5.02
C THR A 140 4.84 -7.08 4.31
N PHE A 141 4.25 -5.98 3.82
CA PHE A 141 5.01 -4.85 3.26
C PHE A 141 5.84 -4.14 4.33
N ALA A 142 5.25 -3.91 5.50
CA ALA A 142 5.94 -3.31 6.64
C ALA A 142 7.07 -4.23 7.14
N VAL A 143 6.81 -5.54 7.25
CA VAL A 143 7.82 -6.54 7.62
C VAL A 143 8.96 -6.58 6.59
N ASN A 144 8.66 -6.54 5.29
CA ASN A 144 9.69 -6.51 4.25
C ASN A 144 10.64 -5.32 4.42
N MET A 145 10.07 -4.14 4.69
CA MET A 145 10.84 -2.92 4.95
C MET A 145 11.70 -3.05 6.21
N TRP A 146 11.11 -3.57 7.28
CA TRP A 146 11.81 -3.77 8.54
C TRP A 146 12.98 -4.75 8.38
N LEU A 147 12.79 -5.84 7.63
CA LEU A 147 13.87 -6.80 7.33
C LEU A 147 14.96 -6.20 6.46
N GLN A 148 14.60 -5.40 5.44
CA GLN A 148 15.53 -4.66 4.60
C GLN A 148 16.45 -3.76 5.44
N TYR A 149 15.88 -2.94 6.32
CA TYR A 149 16.65 -2.02 7.16
C TYR A 149 17.34 -2.68 8.36
N ARG A 150 16.91 -3.88 8.77
CA ARG A 150 17.65 -4.69 9.73
C ARG A 150 18.89 -5.33 9.12
N GLY A 151 18.98 -5.40 7.79
CA GLY A 151 20.13 -5.92 7.07
C GLY A 151 20.52 -7.31 7.55
N ARG A 152 19.58 -8.26 7.59
CA ARG A 152 19.86 -9.65 7.99
C ARG A 152 19.50 -10.65 6.91
N GLY A 153 20.47 -11.49 6.56
CA GLY A 153 20.27 -12.61 5.65
C GLY A 153 20.01 -12.13 4.22
N ARG A 154 19.01 -12.69 3.54
CA ARG A 154 18.73 -12.34 2.13
C ARG A 154 18.29 -10.89 1.92
N TRP A 155 17.81 -10.22 2.97
CA TRP A 155 17.36 -8.82 2.93
C TRP A 155 18.51 -7.80 2.99
N GLU A 156 19.75 -8.25 3.15
CA GLU A 156 20.94 -7.41 2.95
C GLU A 156 21.09 -6.97 1.49
N ASP A 157 20.60 -7.77 0.54
CA ASP A 157 20.56 -7.42 -0.89
C ASP A 157 19.34 -6.53 -1.18
N PRO A 158 19.51 -5.23 -1.55
CA PRO A 158 18.39 -4.35 -1.87
C PRO A 158 17.57 -4.86 -3.06
N ALA A 159 18.19 -5.56 -4.02
CA ALA A 159 17.48 -6.13 -5.16
C ALA A 159 16.58 -7.31 -4.77
N PHE A 160 16.90 -8.00 -3.67
CA PHE A 160 16.02 -9.01 -3.10
C PHE A 160 14.79 -8.37 -2.44
N ALA A 161 14.99 -7.34 -1.60
CA ALA A 161 13.89 -6.62 -0.96
C ALA A 161 12.92 -6.01 -2.00
N GLU A 162 13.45 -5.44 -3.09
CA GLU A 162 12.64 -4.91 -4.21
C GLU A 162 11.83 -6.01 -4.91
N ARG A 163 12.43 -7.18 -5.20
CA ARG A 163 11.70 -8.32 -5.77
C ARG A 163 10.55 -8.77 -4.87
N VAL A 164 10.76 -8.79 -3.55
CA VAL A 164 9.70 -9.13 -2.59
C VAL A 164 8.56 -8.11 -2.67
N TYR A 165 8.84 -6.80 -2.76
CA TYR A 165 7.80 -5.79 -2.95
C TYR A 165 6.97 -6.01 -4.21
N LEU A 166 7.60 -6.31 -5.34
CA LEU A 166 6.91 -6.59 -6.60
C LEU A 166 5.99 -7.82 -6.48
N ILE A 167 6.47 -8.89 -5.85
CA ILE A 167 5.68 -10.11 -5.62
C ILE A 167 4.49 -9.80 -4.71
N LEU A 168 4.72 -9.13 -3.57
CA LEU A 168 3.67 -8.77 -2.62
C LEU A 168 2.61 -7.87 -3.27
N SER A 169 3.02 -6.90 -4.10
CA SER A 169 2.12 -6.02 -4.84
C SER A 169 1.23 -6.79 -5.80
N LEU A 170 1.80 -7.71 -6.58
CA LEU A 170 1.05 -8.57 -7.48
C LEU A 170 0.06 -9.43 -6.72
N VAL A 171 0.51 -10.12 -5.67
CA VAL A 171 -0.34 -11.00 -4.85
C VAL A 171 -1.48 -10.23 -4.20
N ALA A 172 -1.22 -9.08 -3.59
CA ALA A 172 -2.26 -8.30 -2.90
C ALA A 172 -3.30 -7.72 -3.87
N LYS A 173 -2.86 -7.16 -4.99
CA LYS A 173 -3.77 -6.61 -6.00
C LYS A 173 -4.61 -7.71 -6.65
N SER A 174 -4.01 -8.85 -6.99
CA SER A 174 -4.73 -10.01 -7.53
C SER A 174 -5.71 -10.60 -6.52
N ALA A 175 -5.30 -10.75 -5.25
CA ALA A 175 -6.15 -11.26 -4.19
C ALA A 175 -7.39 -10.38 -4.01
N LEU A 176 -7.25 -9.05 -3.99
CA LEU A 176 -8.39 -8.15 -3.90
C LEU A 176 -9.31 -8.27 -5.12
N ALA A 177 -8.75 -8.22 -6.33
CA ALA A 177 -9.52 -8.24 -7.57
C ALA A 177 -10.39 -9.52 -7.65
N TRP A 178 -9.81 -10.68 -7.36
CA TRP A 178 -10.52 -11.95 -7.40
C TRP A 178 -11.54 -12.08 -6.27
N GLN A 179 -11.24 -11.64 -5.05
CA GLN A 179 -12.20 -11.69 -3.95
C GLN A 179 -13.41 -10.77 -4.17
N VAL A 180 -13.18 -9.56 -4.70
CA VAL A 180 -14.27 -8.64 -5.06
C VAL A 180 -15.11 -9.21 -6.21
N TYR A 181 -14.46 -9.77 -7.24
CA TYR A 181 -15.17 -10.40 -8.36
C TYR A 181 -16.01 -11.60 -7.91
N ALA A 182 -15.45 -12.50 -7.11
CA ALA A 182 -16.17 -13.65 -6.57
C ALA A 182 -17.32 -13.22 -5.65
N GLY A 183 -17.11 -12.21 -4.81
CA GLY A 183 -18.16 -11.64 -3.95
C GLY A 183 -19.31 -11.05 -4.76
N ALA A 184 -19.01 -10.33 -5.84
CA ALA A 184 -20.02 -9.78 -6.74
C ALA A 184 -20.83 -10.86 -7.47
N LEU A 185 -20.22 -11.99 -7.83
CA LEU A 185 -20.92 -13.13 -8.43
C LEU A 185 -21.76 -13.93 -7.43
N ALA A 186 -21.34 -14.02 -6.17
CA ALA A 186 -22.04 -14.77 -5.14
C ALA A 186 -23.21 -13.98 -4.50
N GLY A 187 -23.18 -12.65 -4.60
CA GLY A 187 -24.24 -11.76 -4.10
C GLY A 187 -25.18 -11.21 -5.17
N GLY A 188 -25.08 -11.69 -6.42
CA GLY A 188 -25.95 -11.33 -7.54
C GLY A 188 -27.07 -12.34 -7.80
#